data_AF-A0ABD0PYV4-F1
#
_entry.id   AF-A0ABD0PYV4-F1
#
_cell.length_a   1.000
_cell.length_b   1.000
_cell.length_c   1.000
_cell.angle_alpha   90.00
_cell.angle_beta   90.00
_cell.angle_gamma   90.00
#
_symmetry.space_group_name_H-M   'P 1'
#
loop_
_entity.id
_entity.type
_entity.pdbx_description
1 polymer ?
#
loop_
_entity_poly.entity_id
_entity_poly.type
_entity_poly.pdbx_seq_one_letter_code
_entity_poly.pdbx_strand_id
1 'polypeptide(L)'
;VNTNGYLTFNQPSNEYVPYSFPTQGSQDIIAGLWTDLDNRVRGVVSYHQYTSGNVLTRATQDIKTHFPNLNFYASWVFVATWNKVAYYALTNTVSVLLTNAFKQDT
;
A
#
# COMPACT_ATOMS: atom_id res chain seq x y z
N VAL A 1 8.07 1.62 1.22
CA VAL A 1 7.31 1.05 0.08
C VAL A 1 8.22 0.07 -0.63
N ASN A 2 7.79 -1.18 -0.82
CA ASN A 2 8.61 -2.20 -1.47
C ASN A 2 8.23 -2.32 -2.95
N THR A 3 9.18 -2.65 -3.82
CA THR A 3 8.94 -2.76 -5.27
C THR A 3 7.90 -3.82 -5.61
N ASN A 4 7.87 -4.91 -4.86
CA ASN A 4 7.03 -6.08 -5.08
C ASN A 4 5.56 -5.92 -4.65
N GLY A 5 5.01 -4.70 -4.66
CA GLY A 5 3.57 -4.47 -4.46
C GLY A 5 3.06 -4.53 -3.01
N TYR A 6 3.93 -4.33 -2.02
CA TYR A 6 3.52 -4.31 -0.60
C TYR A 6 4.26 -3.25 0.22
N LEU A 7 3.70 -2.98 1.40
CA LEU A 7 4.22 -2.06 2.39
C LEU A 7 4.72 -2.81 3.61
N THR A 8 5.86 -2.37 4.15
CA THR A 8 6.38 -2.73 5.46
C THR A 8 6.55 -1.46 6.28
N PHE A 9 6.47 -1.59 7.62
CA PHE A 9 6.46 -0.44 8.53
C PHE A 9 7.74 -0.29 9.36
N ASN A 10 8.49 -1.38 9.58
CA ASN A 10 9.66 -1.35 10.47
C ASN A 10 10.98 -1.35 9.70
N GLN A 11 11.06 -2.16 8.64
CA GLN A 11 12.27 -2.29 7.82
C GLN A 11 11.94 -2.57 6.35
N PRO A 12 12.84 -2.23 5.40
CA PRO A 12 12.74 -2.68 4.03
C PRO A 12 12.69 -4.21 3.94
N SER A 13 12.03 -4.73 2.90
CA SER A 13 11.95 -6.17 2.67
C SER A 13 12.36 -6.49 1.23
N ASN A 14 13.07 -7.60 1.08
CA ASN A 14 13.52 -8.13 -0.22
C ASN A 14 12.63 -9.27 -0.73
N GLU A 15 11.51 -9.54 -0.04
CA GLU A 15 10.65 -10.66 -0.40
C GLU A 15 9.89 -10.37 -1.71
N TYR A 16 9.78 -11.38 -2.55
CA TYR A 16 9.10 -11.31 -3.85
C TYR A 16 8.03 -12.40 -3.99
N VAL A 17 8.07 -13.43 -3.14
CA VAL A 17 7.08 -14.51 -3.11
C VAL A 17 5.99 -14.18 -2.08
N PRO A 18 4.72 -14.06 -2.48
CA PRO A 18 3.63 -13.82 -1.54
C PRO A 18 3.35 -15.03 -0.67
N TYR A 19 2.91 -14.78 0.56
CA TYR A 19 2.37 -15.80 1.46
C TYR A 19 0.90 -15.54 1.80
N SER A 20 0.22 -16.56 2.33
CA SER A 20 -1.19 -16.47 2.72
C SER A 20 -1.38 -15.65 4.00
N PHE A 21 -2.31 -14.70 3.99
CA PHE A 21 -2.68 -13.90 5.16
C PHE A 21 -3.83 -14.52 5.97
N PRO A 22 -3.92 -14.24 7.29
CA PRO A 22 -2.96 -13.46 8.09
C PRO A 22 -1.71 -14.29 8.42
N THR A 23 -0.54 -13.64 8.42
CA THR A 23 0.71 -14.30 8.86
C THR A 23 1.05 -13.96 10.29
N GLN A 24 1.55 -14.95 11.03
CA GLN A 24 2.09 -14.76 12.38
C GLN A 24 3.56 -14.32 12.32
N GLY A 25 3.88 -13.39 11.41
CA GLY A 25 5.22 -12.84 11.25
C GLY A 25 5.52 -11.72 12.26
N SER A 26 6.80 -11.36 12.39
CA SER A 26 7.26 -10.24 13.22
C SER A 26 7.16 -8.87 12.54
N GLN A 27 6.66 -8.83 11.30
CA GLN A 27 6.61 -7.64 10.46
C GLN A 27 5.18 -7.36 10.03
N ASP A 28 4.65 -6.21 10.43
CA ASP A 28 3.37 -5.72 9.90
C ASP A 28 3.53 -5.40 8.41
N ILE A 29 2.59 -5.92 7.61
CA ILE A 29 2.59 -5.80 6.15
C ILE A 29 1.18 -5.49 5.65
N ILE A 30 1.09 -4.56 4.70
CA ILE A 30 -0.09 -4.38 3.85
C ILE A 30 0.29 -4.79 2.43
N ALA A 31 -0.32 -5.85 1.92
CA ALA A 31 0.07 -6.54 0.70
C ALA A 31 -1.09 -6.68 -0.28
N GLY A 32 -1.68 -5.56 -0.71
CA GLY A 32 -2.77 -5.58 -1.70
C GLY A 32 -2.33 -6.02 -3.10
N LEU A 33 -1.03 -5.99 -3.40
CA LEU A 33 -0.47 -6.28 -4.73
C LEU A 33 0.80 -7.12 -4.68
N TRP A 34 1.01 -7.88 -3.62
CA TRP A 34 2.27 -8.59 -3.47
C TRP A 34 2.50 -9.54 -4.63
N THR A 35 3.54 -9.26 -5.40
CA THR A 35 3.87 -9.91 -6.65
C THR A 35 5.35 -9.66 -6.97
N ASP A 36 5.98 -10.57 -7.67
CA ASP A 36 7.36 -10.41 -8.15
C ASP A 36 7.44 -9.35 -9.26
N LEU A 37 7.87 -8.14 -8.90
CA LEU A 37 7.89 -6.95 -9.76
C LEU A 37 9.31 -6.38 -9.89
N ASP A 38 9.64 -5.87 -11.08
CA ASP A 38 10.97 -5.31 -11.37
C ASP A 38 10.88 -3.93 -12.02
N ASN A 39 11.09 -2.89 -11.20
CA ASN A 39 11.11 -1.50 -11.66
C ASN A 39 12.41 -1.11 -12.37
N ARG A 40 13.44 -1.98 -12.42
CA ARG A 40 14.65 -1.73 -13.21
C ARG A 40 14.39 -1.90 -14.71
N VAL A 41 13.41 -2.74 -15.07
CA VAL A 41 12.99 -2.95 -16.45
C VAL A 41 12.07 -1.82 -16.90
N ARG A 42 10.99 -1.56 -16.16
CA ARG A 42 9.99 -0.54 -16.48
C ARG A 42 9.12 -0.20 -15.28
N GLY A 43 8.56 1.00 -15.31
CA GLY A 43 7.55 1.48 -14.36
C GLY A 43 8.16 2.26 -13.22
N VAL A 44 7.29 2.85 -12.41
CA VAL A 44 7.70 3.71 -11.30
C VAL A 44 6.94 3.30 -10.04
N VAL A 45 7.71 3.12 -8.97
CA VAL A 45 7.18 3.01 -7.62
C VAL A 45 7.29 4.38 -6.98
N SER A 46 6.18 4.93 -6.53
CA SER A 46 6.12 6.26 -5.92
C SER A 46 5.20 6.25 -4.71
N TYR A 47 5.36 7.24 -3.85
CA TYR A 47 4.50 7.41 -2.69
C TYR A 47 4.25 8.89 -2.39
N HIS A 48 3.13 9.14 -1.71
CA HIS A 48 2.80 10.45 -1.21
C HIS A 48 2.07 10.34 0.12
N GLN A 49 2.42 11.22 1.06
CA GLN A 49 1.73 11.36 2.33
C GLN A 49 0.95 12.67 2.35
N TYR A 50 -0.34 12.57 2.64
CA TYR A 50 -1.21 13.71 2.87
C TYR A 50 -1.45 13.83 4.37
N THR A 51 -1.22 15.02 4.92
CA THR A 51 -1.54 15.37 6.31
C THR A 51 -2.64 16.44 6.38
N SER A 52 -3.14 16.89 5.23
CA SER A 52 -4.21 17.88 5.10
C SER A 52 -4.91 17.75 3.74
N GLY A 53 -6.01 18.48 3.56
CA GLY A 53 -6.75 18.55 2.30
C GLY A 53 -7.86 17.51 2.15
N ASN A 54 -8.51 17.52 0.98
CA ASN A 54 -9.71 16.72 0.69
C ASN A 54 -9.48 15.20 0.73
N VAL A 55 -8.23 14.75 0.59
CA VAL A 55 -7.85 13.34 0.64
C VAL A 55 -8.16 12.74 2.02
N LEU A 56 -7.92 13.47 3.11
CA LEU A 56 -8.24 13.01 4.47
C LEU A 56 -9.75 12.90 4.69
N THR A 57 -10.52 13.86 4.18
CA THR A 57 -11.99 13.82 4.27
C THR A 57 -12.55 12.61 3.54
N ARG A 58 -12.07 12.34 2.32
CA ARG A 58 -12.49 11.16 1.53
C ARG A 58 -12.14 9.86 2.23
N ALA A 59 -10.89 9.70 2.66
CA ALA A 59 -10.45 8.55 3.43
C ALA A 59 -11.29 8.31 4.69
N THR A 60 -11.62 9.38 5.42
CA THR A 60 -12.50 9.31 6.60
C THR A 60 -13.89 8.80 6.22
N GLN A 61 -14.47 9.34 5.15
CA GLN A 61 -15.78 8.93 4.66
C GLN A 61 -15.78 7.46 4.23
N ASP A 62 -14.81 7.05 3.42
CA ASP A 62 -14.70 5.67 2.93
C ASP A 62 -14.63 4.67 4.09
N ILE A 63 -13.79 4.93 5.08
CA ILE A 63 -13.68 4.06 6.26
C ILE A 63 -15.00 4.04 7.06
N LYS A 64 -15.65 5.17 7.29
CA LYS A 64 -16.95 5.21 8.00
C LYS A 64 -18.06 4.51 7.21
N THR A 65 -18.02 4.56 5.88
CA THR A 65 -18.99 3.85 5.02
C THR A 65 -18.85 2.34 5.16
N HIS A 66 -17.62 1.81 5.18
CA HIS A 66 -17.38 0.37 5.30
C HIS A 66 -17.43 -0.14 6.75
N PHE A 67 -17.16 0.73 7.73
CA PHE A 67 -17.13 0.41 9.16
C PHE A 67 -17.96 1.44 9.96
N PRO A 68 -19.30 1.43 9.86
CA PRO A 68 -20.17 2.49 10.39
C PRO A 68 -20.11 2.65 11.91
N ASN A 69 -19.73 1.59 12.63
CA ASN A 69 -19.60 1.62 14.08
C ASN A 69 -18.22 2.12 14.56
N LEU A 70 -17.28 2.38 13.64
CA LEU A 70 -15.94 2.86 13.98
C LEU A 70 -15.94 4.39 14.05
N ASN A 71 -15.64 4.94 15.22
CA ASN A 71 -15.38 6.37 15.35
C ASN A 71 -13.98 6.71 14.79
N PHE A 72 -13.91 6.94 13.49
CA PHE A 72 -12.67 7.14 12.74
C PHE A 72 -12.58 8.55 12.15
N TYR A 73 -11.39 9.16 12.22
CA TYR A 73 -11.02 10.35 11.47
C TYR A 73 -9.57 10.19 11.02
N ALA A 74 -9.30 10.35 9.72
CA ALA A 74 -7.95 10.25 9.19
C ALA A 74 -7.14 11.48 9.61
N SER A 75 -6.02 11.26 10.31
CA SER A 75 -5.02 12.30 10.60
C SER A 75 -3.99 12.43 9.48
N TRP A 76 -3.78 11.37 8.71
CA TRP A 76 -2.98 11.35 7.49
C TRP A 76 -3.43 10.22 6.56
N VAL A 77 -3.06 10.32 5.29
CA VAL A 77 -3.30 9.29 4.27
C VAL A 77 -1.99 9.05 3.53
N PHE A 78 -1.65 7.78 3.30
CA PHE A 78 -0.46 7.42 2.55
C PHE A 78 -0.84 6.60 1.33
N VAL A 79 -0.41 7.09 0.18
CA VAL A 79 -0.71 6.52 -1.12
C VAL A 79 0.57 5.96 -1.68
N ALA A 80 0.58 4.66 -1.95
CA ALA A 80 1.66 3.99 -2.65
C ALA A 80 1.17 3.58 -4.04
N THR A 81 1.97 3.89 -5.06
CA THR A 81 1.62 3.65 -6.45
C THR A 81 2.70 2.84 -7.13
N TRP A 82 2.30 1.70 -7.70
CA TRP A 82 3.12 0.89 -8.60
C TRP A 82 2.58 1.11 -10.01
N ASN A 83 3.12 2.13 -10.69
CA ASN A 83 2.64 2.54 -12.01
C ASN A 83 3.42 1.82 -13.10
N LYS A 84 2.73 0.93 -13.84
CA LYS A 84 3.28 0.18 -14.99
C LYS A 84 4.58 -0.56 -14.64
N VAL A 85 4.71 -1.06 -13.41
CA VAL A 85 5.88 -1.85 -13.01
C VAL A 85 5.78 -3.21 -13.69
N ALA A 86 6.87 -3.64 -14.31
CA ALA A 86 6.94 -4.92 -15.00
C ALA A 86 6.94 -6.07 -14.00
N TYR A 87 6.39 -7.21 -14.41
CA TYR A 87 6.61 -8.47 -13.70
C TYR A 87 8.08 -8.90 -13.87
N TYR A 88 8.67 -9.50 -12.83
CA TYR A 88 10.00 -10.07 -12.95
C TYR A 88 10.02 -11.19 -13.99
N ALA A 89 11.05 -11.19 -14.84
CA ALA A 89 11.25 -12.13 -15.96
C ALA A 89 10.10 -12.23 -16.99
N LEU A 90 9.15 -11.28 -17.01
CA LEU A 90 8.05 -11.21 -17.97
C LEU A 90 7.94 -9.80 -18.58
N THR A 91 7.38 -9.68 -19.79
CA THR A 91 7.23 -8.38 -20.48
C THR A 91 5.94 -7.62 -20.11
N ASN A 92 5.02 -8.27 -19.39
CA ASN A 92 3.74 -7.69 -18.99
C ASN A 92 3.89 -6.72 -17.79
N THR A 93 2.92 -5.82 -17.59
CA THR A 93 2.93 -4.83 -16.50
C THR A 93 1.63 -4.78 -15.73
N VAL A 94 1.70 -4.42 -14.45
CA VAL A 94 0.55 -4.08 -13.61
C VAL A 94 0.46 -2.57 -13.40
N SER A 95 -0.75 -2.02 -13.28
CA SER A 95 -0.98 -0.64 -12.84
C SER A 95 -2.08 -0.66 -11.79
N VAL A 96 -1.72 -0.40 -10.54
CA VAL A 96 -2.70 -0.34 -9.44
C VAL A 96 -2.34 0.78 -8.48
N LEU A 97 -3.37 1.48 -8.00
CA LEU A 97 -3.31 2.51 -6.99
C LEU A 97 -3.78 1.92 -5.66
N LEU A 98 -2.88 1.77 -4.69
CA LEU A 98 -3.28 1.42 -3.31
C LEU A 98 -3.44 2.71 -2.51
N THR A 99 -4.68 2.97 -2.10
CA THR A 99 -5.03 4.06 -1.19
C THR A 99 -5.24 3.48 0.19
N ASN A 100 -4.31 3.70 1.12
CA ASN A 100 -4.47 3.29 2.51
C ASN A 100 -4.64 4.53 3.40
N ALA A 101 -5.74 4.56 4.14
CA ALA A 101 -6.00 5.54 5.18
C ALA A 101 -5.51 4.99 6.51
N PHE A 102 -4.67 5.76 7.21
CA PHE A 102 -4.18 5.37 8.53
C PHE A 102 -4.77 6.30 9.59
N LYS A 103 -5.12 5.73 10.75
CA LYS A 103 -5.35 6.48 11.99
C LYS A 103 -4.22 6.09 12.93
N GLN A 104 -3.50 7.07 13.43
CA GLN A 104 -2.61 6.86 14.55
C GLN A 104 -3.50 6.77 15.80
N ASP A 105 -3.70 5.57 16.33
CA ASP A 105 -4.12 5.45 17.72
C ASP A 105 -2.91 5.88 18.56
N THR A 106 -3.11 6.94 19.34
CA THR A 106 -2.18 7.38 20.38
C THR A 106 -2.71 6.88 21.71
#